data_AF-A0A7G9SF61-F1
#
_entry.id   AF-A0A7G9SF61-F1
#
_cell.length_a   1.000
_cell.length_b   1.000
_cell.length_c   1.000
_cell.angle_alpha   90.00
_cell.angle_beta   90.00
_cell.angle_gamma   90.00
#
_symmetry.space_group_name_H-M   'P 1'
#
loop_
_entity.id
_entity.type
_entity.pdbx_description
1 polymer ?
#
loop_
_entity_poly.entity_id
_entity_poly.type
_entity_poly.pdbx_seq_one_letter_code
_entity_poly.pdbx_strand_id
1 'polypeptide(L)'
;MTIFALLMLTAACGRSEAAAPAGSLAPRGATIGSGGHATILDAPPAHFAPAVAGEPKPPTAAQIADQEQFRRAGEFQNKVGGDVRALARKLRVAEKGNFVDLYFENDGDPHVVFRFLRDGKRTLAKYTKHPRFFATEVRYSRAELERALDFMMTTFRDDRVIAGGGYGSKSNRADIEINVPEAEFRALVARKGVTIPDAVKLEFRVTQSARDLNRPLPPSIAPLVRIFPRSDRPVGLVNAINSQAKVVLRDGCFRAPDQGDALVQFPLGEQLFVDRAGYLAFGTGETPGYARVGEEVVFMGSIAEVTAPELVAPIRKACGAGRVIAINATRSTAADRAQYSASSNAQSMRELRESYGLNERQARKVLAKCAENFGGGTCVLTPPPPVPSAAACPAGTKLSFGLCRTPEGHIRPLPKWIARLL
;
A
#
# COMPACT_ATOMS: atom_id res chain seq x y z
N MET A 1 22.83 51.07 67.17
CA MET A 1 22.83 52.28 66.33
C MET A 1 21.83 52.06 65.22
N THR A 2 20.68 52.70 65.35
CA THR A 2 19.50 52.56 64.50
C THR A 2 19.71 53.37 63.23
N ILE A 3 19.54 52.78 62.05
CA ILE A 3 19.28 53.54 60.81
C ILE A 3 18.08 52.91 60.11
N PHE A 4 17.08 53.75 59.92
CA PHE A 4 15.79 53.57 59.27
C PHE A 4 15.89 54.01 57.80
N ALA A 5 14.86 53.68 57.01
CA ALA A 5 14.50 54.21 55.68
C ALA A 5 15.06 53.40 54.48
N LEU A 6 14.34 53.15 53.39
CA LEU A 6 13.03 53.61 52.91
C LEU A 6 12.53 52.58 51.87
N LEU A 7 11.30 52.07 52.02
CA LEU A 7 10.65 51.24 51.00
C LEU A 7 10.05 52.17 49.92
N MET A 8 10.60 52.14 48.70
CA MET A 8 9.98 52.77 47.52
C MET A 8 8.97 51.81 46.91
N LEU A 9 7.68 52.07 47.10
CA LEU A 9 6.58 51.47 46.33
C LEU A 9 6.51 52.17 44.97
N THR A 10 7.05 51.54 43.92
CA THR A 10 6.74 51.94 42.55
C THR A 10 5.41 51.33 42.14
N ALA A 11 4.38 52.17 42.10
CA ALA A 11 3.11 51.87 41.44
C ALA A 11 3.36 51.75 39.93
N ALA A 12 3.48 50.52 39.44
CA ALA A 12 3.40 50.24 38.01
C ALA A 12 1.92 50.30 37.61
N CYS A 13 1.52 51.37 36.93
CA CYS A 13 0.34 51.38 36.08
C CYS A 13 0.52 50.31 35.00
N GLY A 14 0.10 49.08 35.31
CA GLY A 14 -0.10 48.05 34.31
C GLY A 14 -1.20 48.51 33.38
N ARG A 15 -0.82 49.05 32.21
CA ARG A 15 -1.71 49.04 31.06
C ARG A 15 -2.12 47.59 30.88
N SER A 16 -3.39 47.31 31.18
CA SER A 16 -4.05 46.11 30.70
C SER A 16 -4.03 46.22 29.18
N GLU A 17 -3.01 45.66 28.56
CA GLU A 17 -3.01 45.36 27.14
C GLU A 17 -4.20 44.41 26.96
N ALA A 18 -5.31 44.97 26.50
CA ALA A 18 -6.45 44.19 26.06
C ALA A 18 -5.88 43.16 25.08
N ALA A 19 -5.95 41.88 25.47
CA ALA A 19 -5.57 40.79 24.61
C ALA A 19 -6.31 41.00 23.29
N ALA A 20 -5.53 41.26 22.23
CA ALA A 20 -6.07 41.32 20.88
C ALA A 20 -6.90 40.04 20.67
N PRO A 21 -8.11 40.13 20.08
CA PRO A 21 -8.84 38.92 19.75
C PRO A 21 -7.93 38.06 18.89
N ALA A 22 -7.78 36.79 19.25
CA ALA A 22 -7.08 35.81 18.45
C ALA A 22 -7.81 35.71 17.11
N GLY A 23 -7.41 36.55 16.14
CA GLY A 23 -7.86 36.46 14.78
C GLY A 23 -7.37 35.11 14.26
N SER A 24 -8.27 34.13 14.16
CA SER A 24 -7.98 32.89 13.46
C SER A 24 -7.71 33.29 12.00
N LEU A 25 -6.45 33.42 11.63
CA LEU A 25 -6.07 33.49 10.23
C LEU A 25 -6.60 32.23 9.57
N ALA A 26 -7.68 32.38 8.81
CA ALA A 26 -8.27 31.30 8.05
C ALA A 26 -7.19 30.69 7.15
N PRO A 27 -7.20 29.36 6.93
CA PRO A 27 -6.26 28.73 6.02
C PRO A 27 -6.27 29.44 4.66
N ARG A 28 -5.11 29.53 4.04
CA ARG A 28 -4.95 30.20 2.75
C ARG A 28 -5.88 29.58 1.71
N GLY A 29 -6.60 30.42 0.98
CA GLY A 29 -7.61 29.98 -0.01
C GLY A 29 -8.98 29.64 0.59
N ALA A 30 -9.16 29.72 1.91
CA ALA A 30 -10.45 29.54 2.54
C ALA A 30 -11.30 30.82 2.52
N THR A 31 -12.58 30.68 2.20
CA THR A 31 -13.60 31.67 2.51
C THR A 31 -14.43 31.19 3.69
N ILE A 32 -14.71 32.07 4.65
CA ILE A 32 -15.51 31.72 5.84
C ILE A 32 -16.95 32.15 5.59
N GLY A 33 -17.87 31.18 5.60
CA GLY A 33 -19.30 31.44 5.46
C GLY A 33 -19.90 32.08 6.71
N SER A 34 -21.16 32.54 6.61
CA SER A 34 -21.90 33.10 7.75
C SER A 34 -22.07 32.12 8.92
N GLY A 35 -22.03 30.81 8.64
CA GLY A 35 -22.02 29.75 9.65
C GLY A 35 -20.66 29.51 10.33
N GLY A 36 -19.62 30.27 9.99
CA GLY A 36 -18.27 30.14 10.57
C GLY A 36 -17.41 29.02 9.98
N HIS A 37 -17.92 28.28 9.00
CA HIS A 37 -17.21 27.18 8.36
C HIS A 37 -16.47 27.61 7.09
N ALA A 38 -15.38 26.90 6.78
CA ALA A 38 -14.54 27.18 5.63
C ALA A 38 -15.09 26.57 4.34
N THR A 39 -14.87 27.27 3.23
CA THR A 39 -15.02 26.78 1.86
C THR A 39 -13.69 26.93 1.12
N ILE A 40 -13.18 25.84 0.55
CA ILE A 40 -11.95 25.76 -0.23
C ILE A 40 -12.25 24.90 -1.46
N LEU A 41 -12.25 25.52 -2.64
CA LEU A 41 -12.61 24.84 -3.90
C LEU A 41 -11.40 24.41 -4.72
N ASP A 42 -10.28 25.09 -4.51
CA ASP A 42 -9.05 24.88 -5.24
C ASP A 42 -7.85 25.29 -4.39
N ALA A 43 -6.75 24.57 -4.56
CA ALA A 43 -5.47 24.92 -3.97
C ALA A 43 -4.36 24.57 -4.95
N PRO A 44 -3.27 25.36 -5.02
CA PRO A 44 -2.11 24.97 -5.80
C PRO A 44 -1.53 23.67 -5.21
N PRO A 45 -0.91 22.82 -6.03
CA PRO A 45 -0.32 21.58 -5.56
C PRO A 45 0.61 21.77 -4.36
N ALA A 46 0.51 20.85 -3.39
CA ALA A 46 1.47 20.77 -2.30
C ALA A 46 2.90 20.74 -2.85
N HIS A 47 3.80 21.54 -2.25
CA HIS A 47 5.20 21.53 -2.68
C HIS A 47 5.78 20.14 -2.40
N PHE A 48 6.28 19.50 -3.46
CA PHE A 48 6.86 18.18 -3.39
C PHE A 48 8.23 18.18 -4.05
N ALA A 49 9.22 17.65 -3.35
CA ALA A 49 10.55 17.39 -3.90
C ALA A 49 10.66 15.89 -4.22
N PRO A 50 10.69 15.49 -5.51
CA PRO A 50 10.86 14.10 -5.88
C PRO A 50 12.14 13.50 -5.30
N ALA A 51 12.02 12.33 -4.70
CA ALA A 51 13.19 11.55 -4.33
C ALA A 51 13.77 10.91 -5.59
N VAL A 52 14.99 11.28 -5.95
CA VAL A 52 15.73 10.55 -6.99
C VAL A 52 16.19 9.24 -6.36
N ALA A 53 15.64 8.11 -6.83
CA ALA A 53 16.11 6.81 -6.41
C ALA A 53 17.62 6.71 -6.69
N GLY A 54 18.41 6.40 -5.65
CA GLY A 54 19.85 6.18 -5.78
C GLY A 54 20.16 5.04 -6.75
N GLU A 55 21.44 4.85 -7.08
CA GLU A 55 21.85 3.68 -7.88
C GLU A 55 21.34 2.40 -7.18
N PRO A 56 20.66 1.50 -7.92
CA PRO A 56 20.25 0.22 -7.36
C PRO A 56 21.47 -0.44 -6.76
N LYS A 57 21.42 -0.74 -5.45
CA LYS A 57 22.48 -1.51 -4.83
C LYS A 57 22.55 -2.86 -5.56
N PRO A 58 23.76 -3.38 -5.87
CA PRO A 58 23.89 -4.76 -6.33
C PRO A 58 23.10 -5.67 -5.39
N PRO A 59 22.39 -6.68 -5.91
CA PRO A 59 21.63 -7.58 -5.07
C PRO A 59 22.56 -8.20 -4.02
N THR A 60 22.12 -8.16 -2.78
CA THR A 60 22.85 -8.77 -1.67
C THR A 60 22.97 -10.28 -1.89
N ALA A 61 23.95 -10.92 -1.25
CA ALA A 61 24.08 -12.38 -1.29
C ALA A 61 22.79 -13.09 -0.86
N ALA A 62 22.05 -12.52 0.10
CA ALA A 62 20.73 -13.01 0.51
C ALA A 62 19.70 -12.91 -0.62
N GLN A 63 19.59 -11.77 -1.30
CA GLN A 63 18.66 -11.61 -2.43
C GLN A 63 18.99 -12.54 -3.61
N ILE A 64 20.29 -12.76 -3.89
CA ILE A 64 20.72 -13.72 -4.91
C ILE A 64 20.32 -15.14 -4.50
N ALA A 65 20.53 -15.51 -3.24
CA ALA A 65 20.12 -16.81 -2.70
C ALA A 65 18.60 -17.00 -2.75
N ASP A 66 17.81 -15.96 -2.43
CA ASP A 66 16.35 -15.99 -2.50
C ASP A 66 15.84 -16.17 -3.94
N GLN A 67 16.45 -15.46 -4.91
CA GLN A 67 16.13 -15.62 -6.33
C GLN A 67 16.45 -17.04 -6.83
N GLU A 68 17.60 -17.56 -6.44
CA GLU A 68 18.01 -18.92 -6.78
C GLU A 68 17.09 -19.95 -6.11
N GLN A 69 16.66 -19.71 -4.88
CA GLN A 69 15.68 -20.55 -4.19
C GLN A 69 14.33 -20.57 -4.92
N PHE A 70 13.84 -19.39 -5.32
CA PHE A 70 12.61 -19.26 -6.08
C PHE A 70 12.69 -20.00 -7.42
N ARG A 71 13.82 -19.88 -8.13
CA ARG A 71 14.08 -20.61 -9.38
C ARG A 71 14.02 -22.13 -9.17
N ARG A 72 14.76 -22.65 -8.18
CA ARG A 72 14.78 -24.10 -7.85
C ARG A 72 13.39 -24.62 -7.49
N ALA A 73 12.62 -23.84 -6.73
CA ALA A 73 11.25 -24.17 -6.38
C ALA A 73 10.34 -24.25 -7.62
N GLY A 74 10.42 -23.27 -8.53
CA GLY A 74 9.67 -23.26 -9.78
C GLY A 74 10.02 -24.43 -10.69
N GLU A 75 11.31 -24.72 -10.86
CA GLU A 75 11.78 -25.87 -11.66
C GLU A 75 11.29 -27.20 -11.11
N PHE A 76 11.36 -27.38 -9.78
CA PHE A 76 10.84 -28.57 -9.14
C PHE A 76 9.33 -28.72 -9.35
N GLN A 77 8.55 -27.67 -9.10
CA GLN A 77 7.09 -27.67 -9.26
C GLN A 77 6.69 -27.99 -10.71
N ASN A 78 7.38 -27.42 -11.70
CA ASN A 78 7.14 -27.72 -13.11
C ASN A 78 7.48 -29.18 -13.45
N LYS A 79 8.58 -29.70 -12.90
CA LYS A 79 9.01 -31.08 -13.12
C LYS A 79 8.03 -32.12 -12.56
N VAL A 80 7.54 -31.93 -11.33
CA VAL A 80 6.70 -32.94 -10.65
C VAL A 80 5.20 -32.65 -10.71
N GLY A 81 4.78 -31.50 -11.22
CA GLY A 81 3.39 -31.04 -11.13
C GLY A 81 2.37 -32.00 -11.75
N GLY A 82 2.72 -32.70 -12.83
CA GLY A 82 1.89 -33.75 -13.43
C GLY A 82 1.65 -34.92 -12.46
N ASP A 83 2.72 -35.47 -11.91
CA ASP A 83 2.70 -36.61 -10.99
C ASP A 83 1.95 -36.27 -9.69
N VAL A 84 2.21 -35.08 -9.14
CA VAL A 84 1.54 -34.57 -7.94
C VAL A 84 0.03 -34.49 -8.17
N ARG A 85 -0.41 -33.92 -9.30
CA ARG A 85 -1.85 -33.82 -9.62
C ARG A 85 -2.49 -35.20 -9.80
N ALA A 86 -1.81 -36.13 -10.47
CA ALA A 86 -2.31 -37.49 -10.68
C ALA A 86 -2.45 -38.24 -9.34
N LEU A 87 -1.41 -38.18 -8.49
CA LEU A 87 -1.40 -38.79 -7.18
C LEU A 87 -2.47 -38.18 -6.26
N ALA A 88 -2.60 -36.85 -6.23
CA ALA A 88 -3.62 -36.17 -5.45
C ALA A 88 -5.04 -36.58 -5.84
N ARG A 89 -5.34 -36.74 -7.13
CA ARG A 89 -6.65 -37.27 -7.58
C ARG A 89 -6.90 -38.69 -7.08
N LYS A 90 -5.90 -39.56 -7.16
CA LYS A 90 -6.00 -40.95 -6.68
C LYS A 90 -6.24 -41.00 -5.17
N LEU A 91 -5.49 -40.22 -4.39
CA LEU A 91 -5.64 -40.14 -2.94
C LEU A 91 -7.00 -39.58 -2.51
N ARG A 92 -7.55 -38.57 -3.21
CA ARG A 92 -8.89 -38.04 -2.91
C ARG A 92 -10.00 -39.09 -3.00
N VAL A 93 -9.86 -40.05 -3.91
CA VAL A 93 -10.85 -41.12 -4.09
C VAL A 93 -10.58 -42.28 -3.12
N ALA A 94 -9.36 -42.80 -3.11
CA ALA A 94 -9.01 -44.00 -2.35
C ALA A 94 -8.91 -43.75 -0.83
N GLU A 95 -8.57 -42.53 -0.42
CA GLU A 95 -8.31 -42.14 0.96
C GLU A 95 -9.25 -41.00 1.39
N LYS A 96 -10.52 -40.99 0.93
CA LYS A 96 -11.51 -39.90 1.11
C LYS A 96 -11.69 -39.43 2.58
N GLY A 97 -11.55 -40.35 3.54
CA GLY A 97 -11.67 -40.05 4.98
C GLY A 97 -10.33 -39.87 5.69
N ASN A 98 -9.23 -39.74 4.95
CA ASN A 98 -7.89 -39.66 5.50
C ASN A 98 -7.00 -38.61 4.81
N PHE A 99 -6.94 -38.60 3.47
CA PHE A 99 -6.21 -37.59 2.72
C PHE A 99 -6.91 -36.22 2.80
N VAL A 100 -6.16 -35.18 3.18
CA VAL A 100 -6.68 -33.82 3.37
C VAL A 100 -6.36 -32.96 2.15
N ASP A 101 -5.08 -32.69 1.91
CA ASP A 101 -4.56 -31.91 0.79
C ASP A 101 -3.02 -32.04 0.69
N LEU A 102 -2.38 -31.12 -0.03
CA LEU A 102 -0.92 -31.07 -0.17
C LEU A 102 -0.43 -29.62 -0.30
N TYR A 103 0.84 -29.41 0.00
CA TYR A 103 1.56 -28.16 -0.31
C TYR A 103 2.98 -28.44 -0.80
N PHE A 104 3.55 -27.47 -1.50
CA PHE A 104 4.98 -27.46 -1.84
C PHE A 104 5.73 -26.77 -0.72
N GLU A 105 6.69 -27.45 -0.13
CA GLU A 105 7.68 -26.83 0.74
C GLU A 105 8.83 -26.36 -0.12
N ASN A 106 9.03 -25.04 -0.13
CA ASN A 106 10.02 -24.38 -0.96
C ASN A 106 11.12 -23.76 -0.10
N ASP A 107 11.09 -23.91 1.23
CA ASP A 107 12.19 -23.49 2.08
C ASP A 107 13.27 -24.60 2.07
N GLY A 108 14.49 -24.26 1.67
CA GLY A 108 15.60 -25.22 1.58
C GLY A 108 15.51 -26.13 0.35
N ASP A 109 15.39 -27.45 0.54
CA ASP A 109 15.35 -28.41 -0.57
C ASP A 109 13.89 -28.63 -1.04
N PRO A 110 13.48 -28.19 -2.25
CA PRO A 110 12.06 -28.16 -2.61
C PRO A 110 11.39 -29.54 -2.63
N HIS A 111 10.28 -29.72 -1.92
CA HIS A 111 9.60 -31.02 -1.84
C HIS A 111 8.09 -30.86 -1.72
N VAL A 112 7.36 -31.98 -1.79
CA VAL A 112 5.89 -31.99 -1.68
C VAL A 112 5.50 -32.69 -0.40
N VAL A 113 4.61 -32.07 0.36
CA VAL A 113 4.05 -32.65 1.59
C VAL A 113 2.58 -32.94 1.38
N PHE A 114 2.21 -34.23 1.47
CA PHE A 114 0.83 -34.70 1.45
C PHE A 114 0.33 -34.85 2.90
N ARG A 115 -0.82 -34.26 3.21
CA ARG A 115 -1.36 -34.21 4.56
C ARG A 115 -2.47 -35.24 4.75
N PHE A 116 -2.40 -35.98 5.85
CA PHE A 116 -3.34 -37.04 6.19
C PHE A 116 -3.86 -36.85 7.62
N LEU A 117 -5.04 -37.37 7.92
CA LEU A 117 -5.55 -37.38 9.29
C LEU A 117 -4.87 -38.44 10.15
N ARG A 118 -4.45 -39.55 9.53
CA ARG A 118 -3.93 -40.76 10.18
C ARG A 118 -2.94 -41.51 9.28
N ASP A 119 -1.93 -42.13 9.89
CA ASP A 119 -0.98 -43.04 9.26
C ASP A 119 -0.36 -42.50 7.95
N GLY A 120 0.01 -41.22 7.91
CA GLY A 120 0.30 -40.52 6.66
C GLY A 120 1.43 -41.18 5.87
N LYS A 121 2.55 -41.49 6.54
CA LYS A 121 3.72 -42.12 5.91
C LYS A 121 3.40 -43.50 5.34
N ARG A 122 2.70 -44.34 6.11
CA ARG A 122 2.31 -45.69 5.70
C ARG A 122 1.31 -45.65 4.55
N THR A 123 0.39 -44.70 4.57
CA THR A 123 -0.60 -44.52 3.50
C THR A 123 0.07 -44.08 2.21
N LEU A 124 0.88 -43.01 2.24
CA LEU A 124 1.54 -42.47 1.04
C LEU A 124 2.47 -43.50 0.37
N ALA A 125 3.18 -44.32 1.16
CA ALA A 125 4.08 -45.36 0.67
C ALA A 125 3.38 -46.43 -0.21
N LYS A 126 2.05 -46.61 -0.09
CA LYS A 126 1.27 -47.49 -0.98
C LYS A 126 1.15 -46.95 -2.40
N TYR A 127 1.31 -45.64 -2.59
CA TYR A 127 0.99 -44.95 -3.83
C TYR A 127 2.21 -44.36 -4.55
N THR A 128 3.31 -44.09 -3.83
CA THR A 128 4.52 -43.51 -4.41
C THR A 128 5.77 -43.92 -3.63
N LYS A 129 6.89 -43.99 -4.35
CA LYS A 129 8.25 -44.11 -3.80
C LYS A 129 9.12 -42.88 -4.10
N HIS A 130 8.48 -41.78 -4.54
CA HIS A 130 9.21 -40.59 -4.95
C HIS A 130 9.96 -39.99 -3.74
N PRO A 131 11.29 -39.78 -3.84
CA PRO A 131 12.12 -39.46 -2.68
C PRO A 131 11.86 -38.07 -2.08
N ARG A 132 11.16 -37.19 -2.82
CA ARG A 132 10.80 -35.83 -2.37
C ARG A 132 9.30 -35.65 -2.13
N PHE A 133 8.55 -36.76 -2.05
CA PHE A 133 7.14 -36.74 -1.65
C PHE A 133 7.05 -37.28 -0.23
N PHE A 134 6.68 -36.41 0.69
CA PHE A 134 6.59 -36.71 2.11
C PHE A 134 5.14 -36.69 2.55
N ALA A 135 4.88 -37.40 3.64
CA ALA A 135 3.59 -37.36 4.31
C ALA A 135 3.73 -36.75 5.70
N THR A 136 2.72 -35.99 6.10
CA THR A 136 2.55 -35.53 7.47
C THR A 136 1.13 -35.78 7.95
N GLU A 137 0.97 -35.84 9.27
CA GLU A 137 -0.32 -36.00 9.92
C GLU A 137 -0.83 -34.66 10.43
N VAL A 138 -2.13 -34.47 10.31
CA VAL A 138 -2.81 -33.23 10.68
C VAL A 138 -4.09 -33.51 11.44
N ARG A 139 -4.53 -32.53 12.23
CA ARG A 139 -5.67 -32.70 13.14
C ARG A 139 -7.01 -32.51 12.45
N TYR A 140 -7.12 -31.53 11.56
CA TYR A 140 -8.38 -31.12 10.98
C TYR A 140 -8.50 -31.52 9.51
N SER A 141 -9.64 -32.09 9.17
CA SER A 141 -10.05 -32.35 7.80
C SER A 141 -10.40 -31.05 7.07
N ARG A 142 -10.42 -31.13 5.73
CA ARG A 142 -10.84 -30.00 4.89
C ARG A 142 -12.24 -29.49 5.25
N ALA A 143 -13.18 -30.41 5.50
CA ALA A 143 -14.55 -30.08 5.87
C ALA A 143 -14.66 -29.43 7.26
N GLU A 144 -13.78 -29.77 8.20
CA GLU A 144 -13.72 -29.07 9.50
C GLU A 144 -13.18 -27.65 9.35
N LEU A 145 -12.15 -27.45 8.53
CA LEU A 145 -11.63 -26.10 8.25
C LEU A 145 -12.64 -25.23 7.50
N GLU A 146 -13.38 -25.80 6.55
CA GLU A 146 -14.47 -25.13 5.83
C GLU A 146 -15.57 -24.68 6.79
N ARG A 147 -16.02 -25.55 7.71
CA ARG A 147 -17.00 -25.18 8.74
C ARG A 147 -16.48 -24.11 9.70
N ALA A 148 -15.20 -24.15 10.06
CA ALA A 148 -14.60 -23.15 10.91
C ALA A 148 -14.52 -21.77 10.22
N LEU A 149 -14.17 -21.73 8.94
CA LEU A 149 -14.16 -20.51 8.14
C LEU A 149 -15.60 -19.95 7.96
N ASP A 150 -16.56 -20.82 7.64
CA ASP A 150 -17.96 -20.46 7.48
C ASP A 150 -18.56 -19.89 8.78
N PHE A 151 -18.25 -20.51 9.92
CA PHE A 151 -18.63 -19.97 11.23
C PHE A 151 -18.11 -18.55 11.43
N MET A 152 -16.83 -18.30 11.11
CA MET A 152 -16.23 -16.98 11.27
C MET A 152 -16.90 -15.92 10.38
N MET A 153 -17.13 -16.25 9.11
CA MET A 153 -17.79 -15.35 8.17
C MET A 153 -19.24 -15.08 8.57
N THR A 154 -20.01 -16.11 8.89
CA THR A 154 -21.42 -15.96 9.28
C THR A 154 -21.58 -15.17 10.58
N THR A 155 -20.67 -15.35 11.55
CA THR A 155 -20.80 -14.73 12.87
C THR A 155 -20.34 -13.27 12.90
N PHE A 156 -19.32 -12.91 12.11
CA PHE A 156 -18.60 -11.64 12.25
C PHE A 156 -18.53 -10.76 11.00
N ARG A 157 -19.08 -11.21 9.84
CA ARG A 157 -19.00 -10.44 8.58
C ARG A 157 -19.61 -9.04 8.71
N ASP A 158 -20.77 -8.93 9.34
CA ASP A 158 -21.49 -7.67 9.46
C ASP A 158 -20.83 -6.70 10.45
N ASP A 159 -19.97 -7.18 11.35
CA ASP A 159 -19.18 -6.34 12.26
C ASP A 159 -17.95 -5.72 11.58
N ARG A 160 -17.67 -6.08 10.32
CA ARG A 160 -16.56 -5.56 9.50
C ARG A 160 -15.18 -5.77 10.14
N VAL A 161 -15.03 -6.82 10.96
CA VAL A 161 -13.79 -7.14 11.71
C VAL A 161 -12.84 -8.10 10.99
N ILE A 162 -13.31 -8.76 9.93
CA ILE A 162 -12.52 -9.72 9.13
C ILE A 162 -11.96 -9.01 7.90
N ALA A 163 -10.63 -8.97 7.75
CA ALA A 163 -9.95 -8.47 6.56
C ALA A 163 -9.78 -9.53 5.47
N GLY A 164 -9.64 -10.78 5.87
CA GLY A 164 -9.36 -11.90 4.98
C GLY A 164 -9.41 -13.21 5.73
N GLY A 165 -9.49 -14.30 4.98
CA GLY A 165 -9.48 -15.62 5.57
C GLY A 165 -9.18 -16.69 4.52
N GLY A 166 -8.55 -17.76 4.96
CA GLY A 166 -8.21 -18.87 4.09
C GLY A 166 -7.77 -20.09 4.85
N TYR A 167 -7.32 -21.08 4.10
CA TYR A 167 -6.79 -22.32 4.64
C TYR A 167 -5.28 -22.19 4.73
N GLY A 168 -4.75 -22.20 5.94
CA GLY A 168 -3.31 -22.17 6.15
C GLY A 168 -2.66 -23.40 5.53
N SER A 169 -1.93 -23.18 4.43
CA SER A 169 -1.27 -24.26 3.69
C SER A 169 -0.27 -25.01 4.57
N LYS A 170 0.36 -24.33 5.54
CA LYS A 170 1.27 -24.93 6.53
C LYS A 170 0.62 -25.22 7.90
N SER A 171 -0.33 -24.39 8.37
CA SER A 171 -0.85 -24.47 9.75
C SER A 171 -1.91 -25.56 10.01
N ASN A 172 -2.54 -26.10 8.95
CA ASN A 172 -3.76 -26.92 9.07
C ASN A 172 -4.83 -26.23 9.94
N ARG A 173 -4.95 -24.91 9.86
CA ARG A 173 -5.99 -24.12 10.50
C ARG A 173 -6.68 -23.22 9.47
N ALA A 174 -7.87 -22.75 9.82
CA ALA A 174 -8.51 -21.64 9.14
C ALA A 174 -7.86 -20.36 9.64
N ASP A 175 -6.98 -19.77 8.82
CA ASP A 175 -6.27 -18.55 9.17
C ASP A 175 -7.18 -17.37 8.84
N ILE A 176 -7.52 -16.56 9.85
CA ILE A 176 -8.43 -15.41 9.74
C ILE A 176 -7.69 -14.15 10.13
N GLU A 177 -7.61 -13.21 9.19
CA GLU A 177 -7.04 -11.89 9.42
C GLU A 177 -8.08 -10.95 10.02
N ILE A 178 -7.75 -10.37 11.17
CA ILE A 178 -8.61 -9.46 11.93
C ILE A 178 -8.06 -8.04 11.82
N ASN A 179 -8.93 -7.09 11.48
CA ASN A 179 -8.60 -5.69 11.20
C ASN A 179 -8.92 -4.73 12.38
N VAL A 180 -9.16 -5.29 13.56
CA VAL A 180 -9.32 -4.56 14.82
C VAL A 180 -8.33 -5.09 15.85
N PRO A 181 -8.00 -4.32 16.90
CA PRO A 181 -7.17 -4.82 18.00
C PRO A 181 -7.76 -6.07 18.65
N GLU A 182 -6.89 -6.95 19.16
CA GLU A 182 -7.32 -8.19 19.80
C GLU A 182 -8.34 -7.95 20.92
N ALA A 183 -8.10 -6.97 21.79
CA ALA A 183 -9.02 -6.64 22.88
C ALA A 183 -10.43 -6.28 22.37
N GLU A 184 -10.54 -5.54 21.26
CA GLU A 184 -11.83 -5.17 20.65
C GLU A 184 -12.54 -6.41 20.09
N PHE A 185 -11.81 -7.28 19.38
CA PHE A 185 -12.35 -8.53 18.85
C PHE A 185 -12.81 -9.46 19.98
N ARG A 186 -12.00 -9.65 21.03
CA ARG A 186 -12.37 -10.49 22.18
C ARG A 186 -13.61 -9.95 22.91
N ALA A 187 -13.73 -8.63 23.05
CA ALA A 187 -14.93 -8.01 23.59
C ALA A 187 -16.16 -8.26 22.71
N LEU A 188 -16.02 -8.24 21.37
CA LEU A 188 -17.10 -8.59 20.45
C LEU A 188 -17.52 -10.07 20.60
N VAL A 189 -16.55 -10.99 20.66
CA VAL A 189 -16.79 -12.42 20.90
C VAL A 189 -17.59 -12.61 22.20
N ALA A 190 -17.18 -11.96 23.28
CA ALA A 190 -17.87 -12.01 24.57
C ALA A 190 -19.31 -11.45 24.49
N ARG A 191 -19.51 -10.30 23.82
CA ARG A 191 -20.85 -9.72 23.63
C ARG A 191 -21.79 -10.62 22.82
N LYS A 192 -21.27 -11.34 21.83
CA LYS A 192 -22.05 -12.30 21.04
C LYS A 192 -22.26 -13.64 21.76
N GLY A 193 -21.56 -13.90 22.86
CA GLY A 193 -21.67 -15.14 23.62
C GLY A 193 -21.20 -16.38 22.85
N VAL A 194 -20.30 -16.20 21.88
CA VAL A 194 -19.84 -17.29 21.00
C VAL A 194 -18.44 -17.76 21.39
N THR A 195 -18.12 -19.01 21.06
CA THR A 195 -16.76 -19.58 21.21
C THR A 195 -16.12 -19.74 19.84
N ILE A 196 -14.89 -19.25 19.69
CA ILE A 196 -14.12 -19.42 18.44
C ILE A 196 -13.68 -20.88 18.32
N PRO A 197 -13.93 -21.58 17.19
CA PRO A 197 -13.48 -22.95 17.01
C PRO A 197 -11.96 -23.09 17.12
N ASP A 198 -11.47 -24.16 17.77
CA ASP A 198 -10.01 -24.43 17.88
C ASP A 198 -9.34 -24.67 16.51
N ALA A 199 -10.12 -24.95 15.47
CA ALA A 199 -9.61 -25.02 14.10
C ALA A 199 -9.26 -23.64 13.50
N VAL A 200 -9.63 -22.54 14.15
CA VAL A 200 -9.33 -21.17 13.71
C VAL A 200 -8.00 -20.70 14.30
N LYS A 201 -7.22 -20.00 13.49
CA LYS A 201 -6.07 -19.20 13.92
C LYS A 201 -6.37 -17.74 13.59
N LEU A 202 -6.34 -16.88 14.61
CA LEU A 202 -6.56 -15.46 14.44
C LEU A 202 -5.22 -14.74 14.23
N GLU A 203 -5.16 -13.87 13.22
CA GLU A 203 -4.02 -13.00 12.96
C GLU A 203 -4.46 -11.54 13.06
N PHE A 204 -3.97 -10.85 14.09
CA PHE A 204 -4.29 -9.43 14.31
C PHE A 204 -3.25 -8.56 13.59
N ARG A 205 -3.71 -7.80 12.59
CA ARG A 205 -2.85 -6.89 11.80
C ARG A 205 -2.83 -5.46 12.37
N VAL A 206 -3.71 -5.16 13.32
CA VAL A 206 -3.91 -3.82 13.88
C VAL A 206 -3.69 -3.86 15.40
N THR A 207 -2.89 -2.93 15.91
CA THR A 207 -2.57 -2.84 17.34
C THR A 207 -3.30 -1.70 18.05
N GLN A 208 -3.77 -0.68 17.32
CA GLN A 208 -4.42 0.51 17.87
C GLN A 208 -5.90 0.58 17.47
N SER A 209 -6.73 1.12 18.35
CA SER A 209 -8.16 1.26 18.06
C SER A 209 -8.40 2.39 17.05
N ALA A 210 -9.56 2.37 16.40
CA ALA A 210 -9.97 3.46 15.52
C ALA A 210 -10.03 4.81 16.26
N ARG A 211 -10.37 4.80 17.55
CA ARG A 211 -10.40 5.99 18.40
C ARG A 211 -9.01 6.60 18.58
N ASP A 212 -7.99 5.76 18.75
CA ASP A 212 -6.60 6.21 18.96
C ASP A 212 -5.99 6.75 17.66
N LEU A 213 -6.33 6.12 16.53
CA LEU A 213 -5.87 6.51 15.21
C LEU A 213 -6.59 7.76 14.70
N ASN A 214 -7.93 7.83 14.84
CA ASN A 214 -8.73 8.99 14.44
C ASN A 214 -8.69 10.10 15.50
N ARG A 215 -7.50 10.67 15.71
CA ARG A 215 -7.27 11.75 16.67
C ARG A 215 -8.22 12.94 16.46
N PRO A 216 -8.63 13.66 17.52
CA PRO A 216 -9.41 14.88 17.40
C PRO A 216 -8.74 15.92 16.49
N LEU A 217 -9.56 16.75 15.84
CA LEU A 217 -9.05 17.86 15.02
C LEU A 217 -8.29 18.88 15.90
N PRO A 218 -7.22 19.51 15.37
CA PRO A 218 -6.57 20.62 16.05
C PRO A 218 -7.57 21.75 16.37
N PRO A 219 -7.48 22.42 17.53
CA PRO A 219 -8.41 23.50 17.91
C PRO A 219 -8.50 24.65 16.91
N SER A 220 -7.43 24.91 16.15
CA SER A 220 -7.40 25.93 15.11
C SER A 220 -8.18 25.54 13.84
N ILE A 221 -8.46 24.26 13.64
CA ILE A 221 -9.14 23.72 12.44
C ILE A 221 -10.56 23.29 12.78
N ALA A 222 -10.78 22.77 13.99
CA ALA A 222 -12.08 22.23 14.41
C ALA A 222 -13.28 23.17 14.15
N PRO A 223 -13.20 24.50 14.39
CA PRO A 223 -14.31 25.42 14.10
C PRO A 223 -14.65 25.55 12.60
N LEU A 224 -13.66 25.31 11.73
CA LEU A 224 -13.78 25.53 10.28
C LEU A 224 -14.49 24.40 9.55
N VAL A 225 -14.69 23.26 10.21
CA VAL A 225 -15.15 22.01 9.61
C VAL A 225 -16.35 21.47 10.38
N ARG A 226 -17.41 21.08 9.68
CA ARG A 226 -18.60 20.47 10.29
C ARG A 226 -18.32 19.04 10.75
N ILE A 227 -17.61 18.27 9.92
CA ILE A 227 -17.16 16.91 10.22
C ILE A 227 -15.92 16.56 9.38
N PHE A 228 -14.97 15.85 9.99
CA PHE A 228 -13.87 15.20 9.28
C PHE A 228 -14.02 13.68 9.40
N PRO A 229 -14.82 13.07 8.51
CA PRO A 229 -15.21 11.67 8.66
C PRO A 229 -14.09 10.76 8.19
N ARG A 230 -13.72 9.82 9.04
CA ARG A 230 -12.66 8.84 8.78
C ARG A 230 -13.21 7.44 8.94
N SER A 231 -12.65 6.52 8.19
CA SER A 231 -12.92 5.10 8.37
C SER A 231 -12.59 4.67 9.80
N ASP A 232 -13.37 3.73 10.31
CA ASP A 232 -13.15 3.04 11.58
C ASP A 232 -12.41 1.70 11.40
N ARG A 233 -12.12 1.33 10.14
CA ARG A 233 -11.39 0.13 9.77
C ARG A 233 -10.30 0.44 8.72
N PRO A 234 -9.18 -0.29 8.72
CA PRO A 234 -8.22 -0.20 7.63
C PRO A 234 -8.87 -0.55 6.30
N VAL A 235 -8.36 0.05 5.22
CA VAL A 235 -8.69 -0.40 3.87
C VAL A 235 -8.18 -1.83 3.71
N GLY A 236 -9.07 -2.76 3.36
CA GLY A 236 -8.74 -4.16 3.13
C GLY A 236 -8.00 -4.38 1.81
N LEU A 237 -8.10 -5.59 1.26
CA LEU A 237 -7.58 -5.88 -0.09
C LEU A 237 -8.30 -4.99 -1.12
N VAL A 238 -7.51 -4.24 -1.89
CA VAL A 238 -8.01 -3.38 -2.96
C VAL A 238 -7.55 -3.90 -4.32
N ASN A 239 -8.38 -3.69 -5.33
CA ASN A 239 -8.00 -3.95 -6.72
C ASN A 239 -6.83 -3.03 -7.12
N ALA A 240 -5.94 -3.53 -7.99
CA ALA A 240 -4.82 -2.78 -8.55
C ALA A 240 -5.29 -1.77 -9.62
N ILE A 241 -6.12 -0.82 -9.20
CA ILE A 241 -6.68 0.26 -10.01
C ILE A 241 -6.23 1.59 -9.39
N ASN A 242 -5.70 2.51 -10.20
CA ASN A 242 -5.35 3.85 -9.74
C ASN A 242 -6.54 4.79 -9.92
N SER A 243 -7.30 5.02 -8.86
CA SER A 243 -8.40 5.99 -8.85
C SER A 243 -7.90 7.39 -8.54
N GLN A 244 -8.66 8.38 -9.00
CA GLN A 244 -8.42 9.80 -8.73
C GLN A 244 -9.71 10.46 -8.27
N ALA A 245 -9.60 11.39 -7.32
CA ALA A 245 -10.73 12.22 -6.86
C ALA A 245 -10.25 13.62 -6.48
N LYS A 246 -10.97 14.67 -6.91
CA LYS A 246 -10.76 16.02 -6.37
C LYS A 246 -11.43 16.14 -5.01
N VAL A 247 -10.73 16.61 -3.98
CA VAL A 247 -11.32 16.77 -2.64
C VAL A 247 -11.40 18.25 -2.29
N VAL A 248 -12.61 18.78 -2.18
CA VAL A 248 -12.89 20.19 -1.82
C VAL A 248 -13.57 20.26 -0.46
N LEU A 249 -13.55 21.44 0.15
CA LEU A 249 -14.34 21.74 1.34
C LEU A 249 -15.41 22.77 0.96
N ARG A 250 -16.68 22.49 1.24
CA ARG A 250 -17.79 23.41 1.01
C ARG A 250 -18.59 23.54 2.29
N ASP A 251 -18.62 24.73 2.87
CA ASP A 251 -19.28 25.02 4.15
C ASP A 251 -18.93 23.99 5.25
N GLY A 252 -17.63 23.69 5.39
CA GLY A 252 -17.13 22.74 6.38
C GLY A 252 -17.39 21.26 6.06
N CYS A 253 -17.88 20.93 4.86
CA CYS A 253 -18.12 19.56 4.42
C CYS A 253 -17.20 19.16 3.26
N PHE A 254 -16.53 18.02 3.40
CA PHE A 254 -15.65 17.48 2.36
C PHE A 254 -16.46 16.84 1.23
N ARG A 255 -16.15 17.25 -0.01
CA ARG A 255 -16.87 16.82 -1.22
C ARG A 255 -15.93 16.47 -2.35
N ALA A 256 -16.40 15.60 -3.24
CA ALA A 256 -15.74 15.24 -4.48
C ALA A 256 -16.58 15.69 -5.68
N PRO A 257 -16.33 16.90 -6.24
CA PRO A 257 -17.18 17.48 -7.29
C PRO A 257 -17.13 16.68 -8.59
N ASP A 258 -16.00 16.07 -8.89
CA ASP A 258 -15.77 15.17 -10.03
C ASP A 258 -16.43 13.78 -9.85
N GLN A 259 -16.96 13.49 -8.66
CA GLN A 259 -17.68 12.27 -8.33
C GLN A 259 -19.17 12.54 -8.07
N GLY A 260 -19.78 13.44 -8.85
CA GLY A 260 -21.18 13.82 -8.69
C GLY A 260 -21.45 14.54 -7.37
N ASP A 261 -20.50 15.37 -6.92
CA ASP A 261 -20.55 16.13 -5.66
C ASP A 261 -20.74 15.26 -4.40
N ALA A 262 -20.20 14.04 -4.43
CA ALA A 262 -20.30 13.08 -3.32
C ALA A 262 -19.62 13.60 -2.04
N LEU A 263 -20.15 13.22 -0.88
CA LEU A 263 -19.51 13.44 0.42
C LEU A 263 -18.32 12.48 0.57
N VAL A 264 -17.22 12.95 1.16
CA VAL A 264 -15.98 12.18 1.24
C VAL A 264 -15.79 11.61 2.64
N GLN A 265 -15.48 10.31 2.73
CA GLN A 265 -14.92 9.65 3.90
C GLN A 265 -13.42 9.38 3.67
N PHE A 266 -12.60 9.79 4.64
CA PHE A 266 -11.15 9.64 4.61
C PHE A 266 -10.69 8.27 5.18
N PRO A 267 -9.45 7.84 4.89
CA PRO A 267 -8.88 6.63 5.47
C PRO A 267 -8.81 6.67 7.00
N LEU A 268 -8.67 5.50 7.61
CA LEU A 268 -8.42 5.36 9.04
C LEU A 268 -7.09 6.04 9.40
N GLY A 269 -7.09 6.86 10.44
CA GLY A 269 -5.89 7.53 10.94
C GLY A 269 -5.48 8.80 10.17
N GLU A 270 -6.24 9.18 9.14
CA GLU A 270 -5.98 10.40 8.40
C GLU A 270 -5.98 11.62 9.32
N GLN A 271 -5.08 12.57 9.08
CA GLN A 271 -5.00 13.82 9.85
C GLN A 271 -5.34 15.00 8.96
N LEU A 272 -5.89 16.05 9.57
CA LEU A 272 -6.16 17.34 8.95
C LEU A 272 -5.30 18.38 9.65
N PHE A 273 -4.52 19.14 8.88
CA PHE A 273 -3.53 20.09 9.38
C PHE A 273 -3.40 21.29 8.44
N VAL A 274 -2.71 22.34 8.89
CA VAL A 274 -2.31 23.46 8.03
C VAL A 274 -0.85 23.24 7.63
N ASP A 275 -0.57 23.20 6.33
CA ASP A 275 0.79 22.97 5.84
C ASP A 275 1.69 24.19 6.04
N ARG A 276 2.99 24.05 5.74
CA ARG A 276 3.97 25.14 5.91
C ARG A 276 3.69 26.38 5.05
N ALA A 277 2.89 26.25 3.99
CA ALA A 277 2.49 27.34 3.12
C ALA A 277 1.14 27.97 3.54
N GLY A 278 0.55 27.50 4.64
CA GLY A 278 -0.68 28.02 5.22
C GLY A 278 -1.96 27.40 4.63
N TYR A 279 -1.89 26.37 3.79
CA TYR A 279 -3.06 25.72 3.21
C TYR A 279 -3.59 24.60 4.10
N LEU A 280 -4.92 24.41 4.10
CA LEU A 280 -5.52 23.24 4.74
C LEU A 280 -5.16 21.98 3.94
N ALA A 281 -4.64 20.97 4.62
CA ALA A 281 -4.16 19.74 4.03
C ALA A 281 -4.57 18.54 4.86
N PHE A 282 -4.68 17.40 4.19
CA PHE A 282 -4.95 16.11 4.82
C PHE A 282 -3.88 15.10 4.39
N GLY A 283 -3.40 14.32 5.36
CA GLY A 283 -2.29 13.39 5.16
C GLY A 283 -1.82 12.76 6.45
N THR A 284 -0.70 12.04 6.35
CA THR A 284 0.09 11.60 7.51
C THR A 284 1.20 12.59 7.89
N GLY A 285 1.41 13.64 7.07
CA GLY A 285 2.40 14.69 7.32
C GLY A 285 3.84 14.34 6.92
N GLU A 286 4.11 13.09 6.52
CA GLU A 286 5.38 12.67 5.90
C GLU A 286 5.32 12.90 4.38
N THR A 287 6.36 13.45 3.76
CA THR A 287 6.39 13.70 2.30
C THR A 287 6.59 12.38 1.54
N PRO A 288 5.80 12.00 0.49
CA PRO A 288 4.67 12.66 -0.20
C PRO A 288 3.25 12.32 0.31
N GLY A 289 3.11 11.84 1.53
CA GLY A 289 1.86 11.33 2.13
C GLY A 289 0.81 12.38 2.51
N TYR A 290 0.65 13.47 1.75
CA TYR A 290 -0.44 14.42 1.93
C TYR A 290 -0.87 15.14 0.63
N ALA A 291 -2.06 15.73 0.66
CA ALA A 291 -2.58 16.65 -0.35
C ALA A 291 -3.28 17.84 0.33
N ARG A 292 -3.37 18.99 -0.36
CA ARG A 292 -4.19 20.10 0.11
C ARG A 292 -5.66 19.87 -0.25
N VAL A 293 -6.53 20.42 0.59
CA VAL A 293 -7.94 20.59 0.23
C VAL A 293 -8.02 21.50 -0.99
N GLY A 294 -8.70 21.03 -2.03
CA GLY A 294 -8.75 21.66 -3.35
C GLY A 294 -7.89 20.95 -4.40
N GLU A 295 -7.07 19.96 -4.04
CA GLU A 295 -6.29 19.16 -4.98
C GLU A 295 -7.02 17.87 -5.41
N GLU A 296 -6.53 17.30 -6.52
CA GLU A 296 -6.81 15.92 -6.92
C GLU A 296 -5.86 14.96 -6.20
N VAL A 297 -6.43 13.89 -5.65
CA VAL A 297 -5.68 12.81 -4.99
C VAL A 297 -5.69 11.55 -5.84
N VAL A 298 -4.64 10.75 -5.71
CA VAL A 298 -4.51 9.44 -6.37
C VAL A 298 -4.30 8.33 -5.35
N PHE A 299 -5.01 7.22 -5.53
CA PHE A 299 -4.93 6.07 -4.64
C PHE A 299 -5.24 4.76 -5.35
N MET A 300 -4.75 3.65 -4.78
CA MET A 300 -5.05 2.32 -5.25
C MET A 300 -6.42 1.84 -4.75
N GLY A 301 -7.15 1.12 -5.59
CA GLY A 301 -8.51 0.66 -5.35
C GLY A 301 -9.56 1.50 -6.05
N SER A 302 -10.77 0.96 -6.16
CA SER A 302 -11.91 1.66 -6.76
C SER A 302 -12.54 2.65 -5.79
N ILE A 303 -13.14 3.72 -6.34
CA ILE A 303 -14.02 4.60 -5.57
C ILE A 303 -15.32 3.85 -5.27
N ALA A 304 -15.48 3.43 -4.02
CA ALA A 304 -16.66 2.72 -3.55
C ALA A 304 -17.59 3.65 -2.78
N GLU A 305 -18.90 3.45 -2.94
CA GLU A 305 -19.89 4.05 -2.05
C GLU A 305 -19.83 3.39 -0.68
N VAL A 306 -19.85 4.20 0.37
CA VAL A 306 -19.98 3.75 1.74
C VAL A 306 -21.46 3.64 2.06
N THR A 307 -21.90 2.44 2.45
CA THR A 307 -23.30 2.15 2.75
C THR A 307 -23.56 1.85 4.23
N ALA A 308 -22.51 1.59 5.01
CA ALA A 308 -22.60 1.29 6.44
C ALA A 308 -23.25 2.47 7.21
N PRO A 309 -24.45 2.30 7.81
CA PRO A 309 -25.20 3.38 8.42
C PRO A 309 -24.43 4.15 9.51
N GLU A 310 -23.62 3.44 10.30
CA GLU A 310 -22.79 4.00 11.37
C GLU A 310 -21.70 4.95 10.87
N LEU A 311 -21.24 4.78 9.62
CA LEU A 311 -20.28 5.68 8.97
C LEU A 311 -20.98 6.81 8.21
N VAL A 312 -22.13 6.51 7.57
CA VAL A 312 -22.82 7.44 6.67
C VAL A 312 -23.71 8.43 7.43
N ALA A 313 -24.42 7.97 8.46
CA ALA A 313 -25.42 8.80 9.17
C ALA A 313 -24.80 10.05 9.83
N PRO A 314 -23.63 10.00 10.50
CA PRO A 314 -23.00 11.19 11.05
C PRO A 314 -22.64 12.22 9.97
N ILE A 315 -22.17 11.76 8.81
CA ILE A 315 -21.80 12.63 7.67
C ILE A 315 -23.06 13.32 7.15
N ARG A 316 -24.13 12.56 6.89
CA ARG A 316 -25.39 13.13 6.37
C ARG A 316 -26.06 14.08 7.35
N LYS A 317 -25.96 13.78 8.66
CA LYS A 317 -26.47 14.66 9.71
C LYS A 317 -25.74 16.02 9.70
N ALA A 318 -24.43 16.02 9.48
CA ALA A 318 -23.63 17.24 9.46
C ALA A 318 -23.70 18.01 8.13
N CYS A 319 -23.77 17.28 7.01
CA CYS A 319 -23.51 17.82 5.66
C CYS A 319 -24.67 17.72 4.67
N GLY A 320 -25.82 17.23 5.13
CA GLY A 320 -27.01 17.02 4.30
C GLY A 320 -27.01 15.68 3.57
N ALA A 321 -28.08 15.44 2.81
CA ALA A 321 -28.22 14.21 2.04
C ALA A 321 -27.15 14.12 0.93
N GLY A 322 -26.79 12.90 0.54
CA GLY A 322 -25.83 12.67 -0.52
C GLY A 322 -25.23 11.27 -0.49
N ARG A 323 -24.67 10.88 -1.62
CA ARG A 323 -23.82 9.70 -1.75
C ARG A 323 -22.53 9.95 -0.96
N VAL A 324 -22.08 8.96 -0.18
CA VAL A 324 -20.80 9.02 0.54
C VAL A 324 -19.83 8.09 -0.16
N ILE A 325 -18.65 8.59 -0.51
CA ILE A 325 -17.57 7.78 -1.10
C ILE A 325 -16.40 7.65 -0.14
N ALA A 326 -15.72 6.51 -0.17
CA ALA A 326 -14.43 6.36 0.49
C ALA A 326 -13.29 6.68 -0.48
N ILE A 327 -12.32 7.48 -0.01
CA ILE A 327 -11.00 7.56 -0.64
C ILE A 327 -10.02 6.71 0.18
N ASN A 328 -9.10 6.01 -0.49
CA ASN A 328 -8.23 5.01 0.16
C ASN A 328 -6.81 5.50 0.46
N ALA A 329 -6.42 6.65 -0.10
CA ALA A 329 -5.21 7.37 0.25
C ALA A 329 -5.33 8.83 -0.18
N THR A 330 -4.39 9.64 0.27
CA THR A 330 -4.49 11.11 0.25
C THR A 330 -3.27 11.79 -0.39
N ARG A 331 -2.54 11.04 -1.21
CA ARG A 331 -1.40 11.56 -1.96
C ARG A 331 -1.88 12.45 -3.11
N SER A 332 -1.29 13.64 -3.23
CA SER A 332 -1.51 14.55 -4.36
C SER A 332 -1.13 13.89 -5.69
N THR A 333 -2.02 13.95 -6.68
CA THR A 333 -1.76 13.46 -8.05
C THR A 333 -0.57 14.19 -8.67
N ALA A 334 -0.39 15.48 -8.38
CA ALA A 334 0.75 16.25 -8.89
C ALA A 334 2.08 15.75 -8.29
N ALA A 335 2.11 15.46 -6.99
CA ALA A 335 3.28 14.89 -6.33
C ALA A 335 3.60 13.48 -6.88
N ASP A 336 2.57 12.64 -7.08
CA ASP A 336 2.73 11.31 -7.65
C ASP A 336 3.30 11.35 -9.08
N ARG A 337 2.75 12.22 -9.95
CA ARG A 337 3.27 12.44 -11.31
C ARG A 337 4.72 12.94 -11.29
N ALA A 338 5.04 13.90 -10.43
CA ALA A 338 6.40 14.41 -10.30
C ALA A 338 7.39 13.32 -9.83
N GLN A 339 6.99 12.49 -8.86
CA GLN A 339 7.78 11.35 -8.43
C GLN A 339 7.95 10.30 -9.53
N TYR A 340 6.87 9.97 -10.25
CA TYR A 340 6.91 9.03 -11.36
C TYR A 340 7.85 9.52 -12.47
N SER A 341 7.74 10.78 -12.88
CA SER A 341 8.64 11.37 -13.87
C SER A 341 10.10 11.36 -13.40
N ALA A 342 10.37 11.69 -12.14
CA ALA A 342 11.73 11.64 -11.60
C ALA A 342 12.29 10.19 -11.60
N SER A 343 11.50 9.22 -11.15
CA SER A 343 11.88 7.80 -11.12
C SER A 343 12.09 7.25 -12.54
N SER A 344 11.18 7.55 -13.47
CA SER A 344 11.26 7.12 -14.86
C SER A 344 12.47 7.74 -15.55
N ASN A 345 12.72 9.04 -15.39
CA ASN A 345 13.91 9.70 -15.95
C ASN A 345 15.20 9.10 -15.37
N ALA A 346 15.26 8.86 -14.06
CA ALA A 346 16.42 8.23 -13.43
C ALA A 346 16.65 6.80 -13.96
N GLN A 347 15.59 6.03 -14.15
CA GLN A 347 15.67 4.70 -14.74
C GLN A 347 16.14 4.75 -16.20
N SER A 348 15.59 5.63 -17.03
CA SER A 348 16.01 5.75 -18.42
C SER A 348 17.45 6.28 -18.54
N MET A 349 17.89 7.17 -17.64
CA MET A 349 19.29 7.59 -17.55
C MET A 349 20.21 6.40 -17.23
N ARG A 350 19.84 5.56 -16.26
CA ARG A 350 20.59 4.34 -15.92
C ARG A 350 20.64 3.38 -17.09
N GLU A 351 19.51 3.10 -17.72
CA GLU A 351 19.44 2.21 -18.89
C GLU A 351 20.32 2.73 -20.03
N LEU A 352 20.37 4.05 -20.29
CA LEU A 352 21.26 4.64 -21.30
C LEU A 352 22.74 4.48 -20.97
N ARG A 353 23.11 4.59 -19.69
CA ARG A 353 24.49 4.41 -19.23
C ARG A 353 24.89 2.95 -19.28
N GLU A 354 24.10 2.08 -18.64
CA GLU A 354 24.38 0.66 -18.52
C GLU A 354 24.28 0.00 -19.88
N SER A 355 23.11 0.07 -20.54
CA SER A 355 22.85 -0.64 -21.79
C SER A 355 23.53 -0.04 -23.00
N TYR A 356 24.00 1.20 -23.00
CA TYR A 356 24.57 1.81 -24.21
C TYR A 356 25.91 2.53 -24.00
N GLY A 357 26.45 2.52 -22.78
CA GLY A 357 27.75 3.15 -22.47
C GLY A 357 27.72 4.68 -22.60
N LEU A 358 26.55 5.32 -22.60
CA LEU A 358 26.46 6.77 -22.76
C LEU A 358 26.91 7.49 -21.50
N ASN A 359 27.70 8.57 -21.66
CA ASN A 359 27.98 9.47 -20.54
C ASN A 359 26.74 10.32 -20.20
N GLU A 360 26.77 11.00 -19.07
CA GLU A 360 25.61 11.75 -18.56
C GLU A 360 25.11 12.82 -19.54
N ARG A 361 26.01 13.55 -20.20
CA ARG A 361 25.63 14.58 -21.18
C ARG A 361 24.93 13.95 -22.40
N GLN A 362 25.47 12.85 -22.91
CA GLN A 362 24.88 12.10 -24.02
C GLN A 362 23.51 11.54 -23.63
N ALA A 363 23.40 10.89 -22.48
CA ALA A 363 22.14 10.33 -21.99
C ALA A 363 21.07 11.41 -21.78
N ARG A 364 21.41 12.57 -21.21
CA ARG A 364 20.50 13.72 -21.10
C ARG A 364 20.01 14.23 -22.46
N LYS A 365 20.90 14.32 -23.46
CA LYS A 365 20.56 14.73 -24.84
C LYS A 365 19.56 13.75 -25.47
N VAL A 366 19.79 12.45 -25.29
CA VAL A 366 18.88 11.39 -25.77
C VAL A 366 17.51 11.48 -25.08
N LEU A 367 17.48 11.64 -23.75
CA LEU A 367 16.22 11.77 -23.02
C LEU A 367 15.43 13.01 -23.40
N ALA A 368 16.09 14.15 -23.58
CA ALA A 368 15.44 15.36 -24.07
C ALA A 368 14.79 15.11 -25.43
N LYS A 369 15.53 14.50 -26.36
CA LYS A 369 15.00 14.19 -27.70
C LYS A 369 13.87 13.17 -27.68
N CYS A 370 13.93 12.23 -26.75
CA CYS A 370 12.85 11.30 -26.48
C CYS A 370 11.58 11.96 -25.95
N ALA A 371 11.73 12.90 -25.01
CA ALA A 371 10.61 13.66 -24.47
C ALA A 371 9.93 14.48 -25.58
N GLU A 372 10.71 15.11 -26.45
CA GLU A 372 10.22 15.85 -27.63
C GLU A 372 9.42 14.96 -28.59
N ASN A 373 9.95 13.78 -28.92
CA ASN A 373 9.40 12.95 -29.99
C ASN A 373 8.29 11.98 -29.52
N PHE A 374 8.30 11.58 -28.25
CA PHE A 374 7.46 10.49 -27.74
C PHE A 374 6.75 10.81 -26.41
N GLY A 375 6.86 12.05 -25.91
CA GLY A 375 6.17 12.48 -24.69
C GLY A 375 6.72 11.88 -23.38
N GLY A 376 7.91 11.26 -23.38
CA GLY A 376 8.54 10.75 -22.16
C GLY A 376 9.61 9.66 -22.36
N GLY A 377 10.12 9.13 -21.23
CA GLY A 377 11.27 8.21 -21.14
C GLY A 377 11.07 6.76 -21.61
N THR A 378 9.89 6.41 -22.14
CA THR A 378 9.52 5.06 -22.63
C THR A 378 10.23 4.65 -23.92
N CYS A 379 10.66 5.61 -24.74
CA CYS A 379 11.43 5.38 -25.97
C CYS A 379 12.78 4.63 -25.77
N VAL A 380 13.31 4.61 -24.54
CA VAL A 380 14.61 4.00 -24.18
C VAL A 380 14.45 2.52 -23.81
N LEU A 381 13.22 2.09 -23.50
CA LEU A 381 12.93 0.76 -22.97
C LEU A 381 12.65 -0.29 -24.05
N THR A 382 12.65 0.09 -25.33
CA THR A 382 12.42 -0.87 -26.43
C THR A 382 13.66 -1.76 -26.60
N PRO A 383 13.54 -3.10 -26.51
CA PRO A 383 14.68 -3.98 -26.70
C PRO A 383 15.21 -3.87 -28.13
N PRO A 384 16.52 -3.62 -28.34
CA PRO A 384 17.10 -3.67 -29.68
C PRO A 384 17.22 -5.14 -30.15
N PRO A 385 17.30 -5.37 -31.47
CA PRO A 385 17.55 -6.70 -32.02
C PRO A 385 18.88 -7.27 -31.49
N PRO A 386 18.97 -8.60 -31.29
CA PRO A 386 20.17 -9.24 -30.77
C PRO A 386 21.39 -8.99 -31.68
N VAL A 387 22.57 -8.87 -31.07
CA VAL A 387 23.83 -8.68 -31.78
C VAL A 387 24.22 -9.98 -32.47
N PRO A 388 24.39 -9.99 -33.80
CA PRO A 388 24.53 -11.21 -34.59
C PRO A 388 25.91 -11.86 -34.48
N SER A 389 26.96 -11.11 -34.11
CA SER A 389 28.32 -11.64 -33.98
C SER A 389 29.21 -10.77 -33.09
N ALA A 390 30.29 -11.35 -32.56
CA ALA A 390 31.23 -10.65 -31.68
C ALA A 390 31.95 -9.48 -32.36
N ALA A 391 32.07 -9.49 -33.69
CA ALA A 391 32.68 -8.39 -34.45
C ALA A 391 31.83 -7.11 -34.44
N ALA A 392 30.53 -7.22 -34.14
CA ALA A 392 29.64 -6.07 -34.00
C ALA A 392 29.67 -5.46 -32.58
N CYS A 393 30.50 -5.99 -31.68
CA CYS A 393 30.64 -5.49 -30.33
C CYS A 393 31.66 -4.34 -30.23
N PRO A 394 31.38 -3.28 -29.46
CA PRO A 394 32.35 -2.21 -29.21
C PRO A 394 33.66 -2.75 -28.61
N ALA A 395 34.77 -2.08 -28.90
CA ALA A 395 36.08 -2.45 -28.36
C ALA A 395 36.05 -2.52 -26.82
N GLY A 396 36.65 -3.57 -26.24
CA GLY A 396 36.63 -3.83 -24.79
C GLY A 396 35.40 -4.61 -24.29
N THR A 397 34.52 -5.08 -25.19
CA THR A 397 33.34 -5.88 -24.83
C THR A 397 33.34 -7.28 -25.44
N LYS A 398 32.58 -8.22 -24.85
CA LYS A 398 32.43 -9.62 -25.31
C LYS A 398 30.97 -9.96 -25.59
N LEU A 399 30.68 -10.69 -26.66
CA LEU A 399 29.33 -11.16 -26.96
C LEU A 399 28.90 -12.26 -25.97
N SER A 400 27.70 -12.14 -25.40
CA SER A 400 27.08 -13.15 -24.55
C SER A 400 25.56 -13.04 -24.64
N PHE A 401 24.88 -14.16 -24.98
CA PHE A 401 23.42 -14.22 -25.17
C PHE A 401 22.87 -13.15 -26.12
N GLY A 402 23.56 -12.86 -27.23
CA GLY A 402 23.13 -11.87 -28.21
C GLY A 402 23.30 -10.41 -27.77
N LEU A 403 24.09 -10.14 -26.72
CA LEU A 403 24.40 -8.80 -26.21
C LEU A 403 25.91 -8.64 -26.01
N CYS A 404 26.47 -7.45 -26.21
CA CYS A 404 27.88 -7.20 -25.89
C CYS A 404 28.00 -6.90 -24.38
N ARG A 405 29.13 -7.26 -23.76
CA ARG A 405 29.34 -7.15 -22.31
C ARG A 405 30.69 -6.54 -21.99
N THR A 406 30.73 -5.48 -21.17
CA THR A 406 31.92 -5.07 -20.43
C THR A 406 32.07 -5.92 -19.16
N PRO A 407 33.21 -5.84 -18.45
CA PRO A 407 33.34 -6.39 -17.10
C PRO A 407 32.30 -5.80 -16.11
N GLU A 408 31.84 -4.58 -16.34
CA GLU A 408 30.90 -3.85 -15.47
C GLU A 408 29.42 -4.01 -15.86
N GLY A 409 29.09 -4.57 -17.05
CA GLY A 409 27.69 -4.66 -17.50
C GLY A 409 27.47 -5.00 -18.97
N HIS A 410 26.25 -4.78 -19.46
CA HIS A 410 25.87 -5.09 -20.85
C HIS A 410 25.96 -3.84 -21.71
N ILE A 411 26.71 -3.85 -22.81
CA ILE A 411 26.65 -2.79 -23.82
C ILE A 411 25.88 -3.29 -25.05
N ARG A 412 24.88 -2.53 -25.46
CA ARG A 412 24.05 -2.75 -26.64
C ARG A 412 24.49 -1.78 -27.74
N PRO A 413 24.38 -2.14 -29.03
CA PRO A 413 24.58 -1.20 -30.11
C PRO A 413 23.58 -0.04 -30.02
N LEU A 414 24.04 1.19 -30.24
CA LEU A 414 23.15 2.36 -30.23
C LEU A 414 22.09 2.22 -31.34
N PRO A 415 20.80 2.44 -31.05
CA PRO A 415 19.78 2.61 -32.07
C PRO A 415 20.20 3.68 -33.09
N LYS A 416 19.92 3.45 -34.38
CA LYS A 416 20.35 4.36 -35.47
C LYS A 416 19.92 5.81 -35.28
N TRP A 417 18.83 6.06 -34.56
CA TRP A 417 18.38 7.42 -34.28
C TRP A 417 19.16 8.06 -33.12
N ILE A 418 19.57 7.28 -32.11
CA ILE A 418 20.46 7.74 -31.03
C ILE A 418 21.85 8.02 -31.60
N ALA A 419 22.38 7.12 -32.42
CA ALA A 419 23.68 7.29 -33.06
C ALA A 419 23.74 8.53 -33.99
N ARG A 420 22.61 8.96 -34.57
CA ARG A 420 22.52 10.20 -35.36
C ARG A 420 22.39 11.45 -34.49
N LEU A 421 21.96 11.30 -33.24
CA LEU A 421 21.72 12.40 -32.32
C LEU A 421 22.98 12.77 -31.52
N LEU A 422 23.81 11.79 -31.20
CA LEU A 422 25.06 11.93 -30.47
C LEU A 422 26.19 12.34 -31.40
#